data_AF-A0ABD2LJP1-F1
#
_entry.id   AF-A0ABD2LJP1-F1
#
_cell.length_a   1.000
_cell.length_b   1.000
_cell.length_c   1.000
_cell.angle_alpha   90.00
_cell.angle_beta   90.00
_cell.angle_gamma   90.00
#
_symmetry.space_group_name_H-M   'P 1'
#
loop_
_entity.id
_entity.type
_entity.pdbx_description
1 polymer ?
#
loop_
_entity_poly.entity_id
_entity_poly.type
_entity_poly.pdbx_seq_one_letter_code
_entity_poly.pdbx_strand_id
1 'polypeptide(L)'
;MSATLQVERFRRYLNIDSNQILYVEGRTFPIEKYYLQAPENDVLVACRKAIVQLHLMQSAGDILVFLPGEKEIRKVCELVDAELDSLRADGNEIYPLKCIPFYAALPDDEQQIVFLEAQEERKCVIATNIAETSLTIDDISYVIDSGLANHKTYDAETGVGV
;
A
#
# COMPACT_ATOMS: atom_id res chain seq x y z
N MET A 1 16.89 10.01 11.59
CA MET A 1 16.03 10.58 10.52
C MET A 1 14.59 10.28 10.88
N SER A 2 13.66 11.21 10.67
CA SER A 2 12.22 11.03 10.97
C SER A 2 11.38 11.61 9.84
N ALA A 3 10.38 10.86 9.36
CA ALA A 3 9.40 11.34 8.37
C ALA A 3 8.26 12.12 9.03
N THR A 4 7.93 11.82 10.29
CA THR A 4 6.86 12.48 11.03
C THR A 4 7.41 13.69 11.77
N LEU A 5 6.94 14.87 11.37
CA LEU A 5 7.52 16.18 11.62
C LEU A 5 7.30 16.71 13.06
N GLN A 6 7.46 15.91 14.12
CA GLN A 6 7.40 16.39 15.52
C GLN A 6 8.80 16.73 16.07
N VAL A 7 9.50 17.60 15.35
CA VAL A 7 10.89 17.98 15.63
C VAL A 7 11.09 18.48 17.06
N GLU A 8 10.15 19.25 17.59
CA GLU A 8 10.23 19.84 18.92
C GLU A 8 10.28 18.80 20.06
N ARG A 9 9.60 17.67 19.90
CA ARG A 9 9.60 16.61 20.90
C ARG A 9 10.98 15.94 20.99
N PHE A 10 11.58 15.65 19.84
CA PHE A 10 12.93 15.09 19.77
C PHE A 10 13.97 16.09 20.24
N ARG A 11 13.84 17.36 19.85
CA ARG A 11 14.73 18.45 20.29
C ARG A 11 14.81 18.52 21.81
N ARG A 12 13.66 18.54 22.49
CA ARG A 12 13.58 18.56 23.97
C ARG A 12 14.13 17.29 24.60
N TYR A 13 13.79 16.12 24.06
CA TYR A 13 14.21 14.84 24.62
C TYR A 13 15.73 14.62 24.53
N LEU A 14 16.32 14.97 23.38
CA LEU A 14 17.76 14.81 23.13
C LEU A 14 18.58 16.00 23.60
N ASN A 15 17.93 17.08 24.06
CA ASN A 15 18.56 18.33 24.47
C ASN A 15 19.52 18.89 23.41
N ILE A 16 19.03 19.00 22.18
CA ILE A 16 19.79 19.52 21.02
C ILE A 16 19.25 20.89 20.60
N ASP A 17 20.11 21.72 20.02
CA ASP A 17 19.76 23.05 19.54
C ASP A 17 19.15 23.01 18.12
N SER A 18 18.39 24.04 17.75
CA SER A 18 17.73 24.12 16.44
C SER A 18 18.71 24.12 15.26
N ASN A 19 19.95 24.57 15.45
CA ASN A 19 21.00 24.57 14.43
C ASN A 19 21.58 23.16 14.16
N GLN A 20 21.27 22.17 14.99
CA GLN A 20 21.62 20.76 14.81
C GLN A 20 20.53 19.97 14.08
N ILE A 21 19.48 20.67 13.62
CA ILE A 21 18.34 20.08 12.93
C ILE A 21 18.46 20.41 11.44
N LEU A 22 18.62 19.37 10.63
CA LEU A 22 18.62 19.48 9.18
C LEU A 22 17.24 19.15 8.64
N TYR A 23 16.64 20.11 7.93
CA TYR A 23 15.40 19.92 7.18
C TYR A 23 15.74 19.61 5.73
N VAL A 24 15.22 18.49 5.22
CA VAL A 24 15.29 18.14 3.81
C VAL A 24 13.87 18.26 3.25
N GLU A 25 13.67 19.21 2.34
CA GLU A 25 12.38 19.36 1.66
C GLU A 25 12.16 18.17 0.73
N GLY A 26 11.10 17.41 0.98
CA GLY A 26 10.64 16.38 0.06
C GLY A 26 9.98 16.99 -1.17
N ARG A 27 10.10 16.32 -2.31
CA ARG A 27 9.28 16.63 -3.48
C ARG A 27 7.98 15.85 -3.36
N THR A 28 6.86 16.55 -3.19
CA THR A 28 5.53 15.96 -3.27
C THR A 28 4.81 16.51 -4.48
N PHE A 29 4.01 15.67 -5.12
CA PHE A 29 3.09 16.08 -6.16
C PHE A 29 1.69 16.21 -5.54
N PRO A 30 0.84 17.11 -6.06
CA PRO A 30 -0.53 17.21 -5.59
C PRO A 30 -1.25 15.87 -5.83
N ILE A 31 -1.93 15.38 -4.80
CA ILE A 31 -2.75 14.16 -4.87
C ILE A 31 -4.23 14.50 -4.68
N GLU A 32 -5.08 13.87 -5.48
CA GLU A 32 -6.52 13.92 -5.32
C GLU A 32 -6.97 12.80 -4.38
N LYS A 33 -7.93 13.10 -3.51
CA LYS A 33 -8.44 12.15 -2.51
C LYS A 33 -9.88 11.79 -2.82
N TYR A 34 -10.15 10.49 -2.87
CA TYR A 34 -11.46 9.94 -3.12
C TYR A 34 -11.87 9.08 -1.93
N TYR A 35 -13.13 9.22 -1.51
CA TYR A 35 -13.71 8.44 -0.42
C TYR A 35 -14.90 7.65 -0.93
N LEU A 36 -15.13 6.48 -0.35
CA LEU A 36 -16.35 5.73 -0.59
C LEU A 36 -17.56 6.58 -0.15
N GLN A 37 -18.61 6.59 -0.98
CA GLN A 37 -19.84 7.34 -0.70
C GLN A 37 -20.63 6.76 0.48
N ALA A 38 -20.44 5.47 0.75
CA ALA A 38 -21.02 4.74 1.86
C ALA A 38 -20.00 3.73 2.39
N PRO A 39 -20.07 3.36 3.69
CA PRO A 39 -19.23 2.31 4.24
C PRO A 39 -19.51 0.98 3.54
N GLU A 40 -18.45 0.25 3.21
CA GLU A 40 -18.50 -1.10 2.66
C GLU A 40 -18.16 -2.09 3.78
N ASN A 41 -18.99 -3.12 3.97
CA ASN A 41 -18.78 -4.10 5.04
C ASN A 41 -17.64 -5.06 4.72
N ASP A 42 -17.43 -5.33 3.43
CA ASP A 42 -16.34 -6.18 2.95
C ASP A 42 -15.27 -5.33 2.26
N VAL A 43 -14.28 -4.96 3.06
CA VAL A 43 -13.12 -4.17 2.62
C VAL A 43 -12.36 -4.86 1.48
N LEU A 44 -12.28 -6.20 1.46
CA LEU A 44 -11.55 -6.91 0.41
C LEU A 44 -12.27 -6.80 -0.93
N VAL A 45 -13.60 -6.89 -0.91
CA VAL A 45 -14.44 -6.65 -2.09
C VAL A 45 -14.32 -5.19 -2.55
N ALA A 46 -14.27 -4.23 -1.62
CA ALA A 46 -14.06 -2.82 -1.93
C ALA A 46 -12.72 -2.59 -2.63
N CYS A 47 -11.63 -3.13 -2.08
CA CYS A 47 -10.29 -3.04 -2.65
C CYS A 47 -10.23 -3.68 -4.04
N ARG A 48 -10.75 -4.90 -4.20
CA ARG A 48 -10.81 -5.58 -5.49
C ARG A 48 -11.53 -4.74 -6.54
N LYS A 49 -12.74 -4.23 -6.23
CA LYS A 49 -13.51 -3.35 -7.14
C LYS A 49 -12.70 -2.10 -7.52
N ALA A 50 -12.05 -1.46 -6.55
CA ALA A 50 -11.24 -0.27 -6.78
C ALA A 50 -10.02 -0.56 -7.67
N ILE A 51 -9.31 -1.67 -7.45
CA ILE A 51 -8.17 -2.11 -8.28
C ILE A 51 -8.62 -2.30 -9.72
N VAL A 52 -9.67 -3.10 -9.95
CA VAL A 52 -10.17 -3.40 -11.29
C VAL A 52 -10.68 -2.13 -11.98
N GLN A 53 -11.41 -1.27 -11.26
CA GLN A 53 -11.89 0.00 -11.80
C GLN A 53 -10.73 0.92 -12.21
N LEU A 54 -9.72 1.08 -11.35
CA LEU A 54 -8.54 1.90 -11.66
C LEU A 54 -7.80 1.35 -12.87
N HIS A 55 -7.59 0.03 -12.91
CA HIS A 55 -6.89 -0.63 -14.00
C HIS A 55 -7.58 -0.43 -15.36
N LEU A 56 -8.91 -0.56 -15.39
CA LEU A 56 -9.68 -0.47 -16.63
C LEU A 56 -9.96 0.97 -17.08
N MET A 57 -10.06 1.92 -16.15
CA MET A 57 -10.56 3.28 -16.46
C MET A 57 -9.49 4.37 -16.41
N GLN A 58 -8.40 4.17 -15.67
CA GLN A 58 -7.38 5.20 -15.47
C GLN A 58 -6.16 4.98 -16.38
N SER A 59 -5.43 6.06 -16.64
CA SER A 59 -4.20 6.02 -17.43
C SER A 59 -3.11 5.18 -16.75
N ALA A 60 -1.97 5.03 -17.43
CA ALA A 60 -0.78 4.35 -16.92
C ALA A 60 -0.37 4.85 -15.52
N GLY A 61 0.39 4.01 -14.82
CA GLY A 61 0.84 4.23 -13.45
C GLY A 61 0.47 3.06 -12.55
N ASP A 62 1.36 2.72 -11.63
CA ASP A 62 1.20 1.54 -10.78
C ASP A 62 0.28 1.81 -9.59
N ILE A 63 -0.27 0.74 -9.05
CA ILE A 63 -1.24 0.76 -7.96
C ILE A 63 -0.56 0.23 -6.70
N LEU A 64 -0.69 0.97 -5.59
CA LEU A 64 -0.32 0.52 -4.25
C LEU A 64 -1.58 0.38 -3.39
N VAL A 65 -1.76 -0.78 -2.78
CA VAL A 65 -2.93 -1.10 -1.95
C VAL A 65 -2.48 -1.45 -0.54
N PHE A 66 -3.07 -0.82 0.48
CA PHE A 66 -2.79 -1.12 1.88
C PHE A 66 -3.85 -2.05 2.48
N LEU A 67 -3.41 -3.19 3.00
CA LEU A 67 -4.21 -4.19 3.70
C LEU A 67 -3.53 -4.64 5.00
N PRO A 68 -4.28 -5.14 6.00
CA PRO A 68 -3.74 -5.35 7.34
C PRO A 68 -2.79 -6.56 7.45
N GLY A 69 -2.85 -7.54 6.54
CA GLY A 69 -2.08 -8.78 6.69
C GLY A 69 -2.02 -9.66 5.44
N GLU A 70 -1.18 -10.70 5.53
CA GLU A 70 -0.92 -11.65 4.44
C GLU A 70 -2.20 -12.32 3.91
N LYS A 71 -3.10 -12.73 4.81
CA LYS A 71 -4.32 -13.44 4.43
C LYS A 71 -5.21 -12.58 3.55
N GLU A 72 -5.38 -11.32 3.93
CA GLU A 72 -6.15 -10.33 3.19
C GLU A 72 -5.48 -10.00 1.85
N ILE A 73 -4.15 -9.82 1.85
CA ILE A 73 -3.35 -9.55 0.65
C ILE A 73 -3.53 -10.66 -0.38
N ARG A 74 -3.24 -11.92 0.00
CA ARG A 74 -3.35 -13.07 -0.90
C ARG A 74 -4.77 -13.21 -1.43
N LYS A 75 -5.78 -12.98 -0.58
CA LYS A 75 -7.17 -13.08 -0.98
C LYS A 75 -7.55 -12.04 -2.03
N VAL A 76 -7.09 -10.80 -1.89
CA VAL A 76 -7.36 -9.75 -2.88
C VAL A 76 -6.64 -10.04 -4.19
N CYS A 77 -5.39 -10.55 -4.18
CA CYS A 77 -4.71 -10.99 -5.41
C CYS A 77 -5.57 -12.01 -6.18
N GLU A 78 -6.00 -13.08 -5.51
CA GLU A 78 -6.86 -14.12 -6.13
C GLU A 78 -8.15 -13.54 -6.71
N LEU A 79 -8.80 -12.64 -5.98
CA LEU A 79 -10.06 -12.04 -6.39
C LEU A 79 -9.91 -11.12 -7.61
N VAL A 80 -8.81 -10.39 -7.69
CA VAL A 80 -8.50 -9.52 -8.84
C VAL A 80 -8.16 -10.37 -10.06
N ASP A 81 -7.29 -11.37 -9.90
CA ASP A 81 -6.90 -12.25 -11.01
C ASP A 81 -8.12 -12.98 -11.59
N ALA A 82 -9.00 -13.51 -10.74
CA ALA A 82 -10.23 -14.18 -11.16
C ALA A 82 -11.20 -13.23 -11.89
N GLU A 83 -11.32 -11.98 -11.46
CA GLU A 83 -12.19 -10.99 -12.12
C GLU A 83 -11.62 -10.58 -13.48
N LEU A 84 -10.31 -10.36 -13.58
CA LEU A 84 -9.65 -10.05 -14.86
C LEU A 84 -9.74 -11.23 -15.84
N ASP A 85 -9.58 -12.46 -15.38
CA ASP A 85 -9.71 -13.66 -16.23
C ASP A 85 -11.14 -13.85 -16.73
N SER A 86 -12.14 -13.60 -15.87
CA SER A 86 -13.55 -13.59 -16.29
C SER A 86 -13.80 -12.56 -17.39
N LEU A 87 -13.31 -11.33 -17.22
CA LEU A 87 -13.51 -10.28 -18.21
C LEU A 87 -12.79 -10.59 -19.54
N ARG A 88 -11.61 -11.20 -19.50
CA ARG A 88 -10.90 -11.68 -20.70
C ARG A 88 -11.68 -12.79 -21.40
N ALA A 89 -12.27 -13.72 -20.64
CA ALA A 89 -13.10 -14.80 -21.18
C ALA A 89 -14.36 -14.27 -21.89
N ASP A 90 -14.89 -13.13 -21.44
CA ASP A 90 -16.00 -12.42 -22.10
C ASP A 90 -15.58 -11.69 -23.40
N GLY A 91 -14.31 -11.81 -23.82
CA GLY A 91 -13.79 -11.25 -25.06
C GLY A 91 -13.27 -9.82 -24.95
N ASN A 92 -13.08 -9.29 -23.73
CA ASN A 92 -12.50 -7.97 -23.54
C ASN A 92 -10.98 -8.02 -23.70
N GLU A 93 -10.42 -7.14 -24.54
CA GLU A 93 -8.98 -6.91 -24.60
C GLU A 93 -8.56 -6.05 -23.41
N ILE A 94 -7.94 -6.67 -22.40
CA ILE A 94 -7.52 -5.99 -21.17
C ILE A 94 -6.00 -6.02 -21.07
N TYR A 95 -5.41 -4.83 -20.89
CA TYR A 95 -3.98 -4.69 -20.63
C TYR A 95 -3.55 -5.56 -19.42
N PRO A 96 -2.40 -6.24 -19.46
CA PRO A 96 -1.97 -7.09 -18.35
C PRO A 96 -1.83 -6.30 -17.04
N LEU A 97 -2.20 -6.94 -15.93
CA LEU A 97 -1.98 -6.45 -14.57
C LEU A 97 -1.39 -7.58 -13.75
N LYS A 98 -0.38 -7.26 -12.94
CA LYS A 98 0.26 -8.21 -12.04
C LYS A 98 0.08 -7.78 -10.59
N CYS A 99 -0.64 -8.61 -9.85
CA CYS A 99 -0.74 -8.49 -8.40
C CYS A 99 0.56 -8.97 -7.75
N ILE A 100 1.21 -8.12 -6.95
CA ILE A 100 2.44 -8.43 -6.23
C ILE A 100 2.17 -8.32 -4.73
N PRO A 101 2.09 -9.44 -4.00
CA PRO A 101 1.93 -9.40 -2.55
C PRO A 101 3.20 -8.84 -1.88
N PHE A 102 3.05 -8.02 -0.84
CA PHE A 102 4.19 -7.41 -0.15
C PHE A 102 4.00 -7.30 1.38
N TYR A 103 4.61 -8.20 2.13
CA TYR A 103 4.49 -8.26 3.59
C TYR A 103 5.75 -8.86 4.25
N ALA A 104 5.93 -8.64 5.57
CA ALA A 104 7.20 -8.90 6.28
C ALA A 104 7.71 -10.34 6.22
N ALA A 105 6.81 -11.32 6.10
CA ALA A 105 7.17 -12.73 6.10
C ALA A 105 7.61 -13.25 4.73
N LEU A 106 7.59 -12.42 3.67
CA LEU A 106 8.07 -12.81 2.35
C LEU A 106 9.59 -13.03 2.35
N PRO A 107 10.09 -14.05 1.64
CA PRO A 107 11.51 -14.18 1.33
C PRO A 107 12.09 -12.93 0.65
N ASP A 108 13.38 -12.65 0.87
CA ASP A 108 14.05 -11.46 0.34
C ASP A 108 13.97 -11.37 -1.18
N ASP A 109 14.13 -12.50 -1.89
CA ASP A 109 14.03 -12.59 -3.34
C ASP A 109 12.64 -12.24 -3.86
N GLU A 110 11.58 -12.66 -3.15
CA GLU A 110 10.20 -12.25 -3.45
C GLU A 110 9.95 -10.77 -3.16
N GLN A 111 10.52 -10.24 -2.08
CA GLN A 111 10.42 -8.80 -1.76
C GLN A 111 11.09 -7.92 -2.83
N GLN A 112 12.20 -8.37 -3.43
CA GLN A 112 12.89 -7.61 -4.47
C GLN A 112 12.04 -7.42 -5.74
N ILE A 113 11.06 -8.30 -5.99
CA ILE A 113 10.21 -8.24 -7.20
C ILE A 113 9.46 -6.90 -7.29
N VAL A 114 9.10 -6.30 -6.15
CA VAL A 114 8.34 -5.04 -6.14
C VAL A 114 9.14 -3.86 -6.72
N PHE A 115 10.48 -3.91 -6.65
CA PHE A 115 11.37 -2.86 -7.15
C PHE A 115 11.77 -3.05 -8.61
N LEU A 116 11.35 -4.15 -9.24
CA LEU A 116 11.59 -4.35 -10.66
C LEU A 116 10.66 -3.43 -11.47
N GLU A 117 11.22 -2.86 -12.54
CA GLU A 117 10.46 -2.09 -13.53
C GLU A 117 9.44 -3.01 -14.20
N ALA A 118 8.21 -2.50 -14.33
CA ALA A 118 7.18 -3.19 -15.08
C ALA A 118 7.47 -3.03 -16.59
N GLN A 119 7.43 -4.12 -17.34
CA GLN A 119 7.73 -4.08 -18.78
C GLN A 119 6.46 -3.90 -19.62
N GLU A 120 5.63 -4.93 -19.68
CA GLU A 120 4.42 -4.95 -20.52
C GLU A 120 3.14 -5.19 -19.70
N GLU A 121 3.15 -4.77 -18.43
CA GLU A 121 2.03 -4.95 -17.51
C GLU A 121 1.95 -3.78 -16.52
N ARG A 122 0.77 -3.52 -15.96
CA ARG A 122 0.61 -2.64 -14.81
C ARG A 122 0.94 -3.40 -13.54
N LYS A 123 1.76 -2.85 -12.66
CA LYS A 123 2.05 -3.46 -11.35
C LYS A 123 1.02 -2.99 -10.33
N CYS A 124 0.46 -3.95 -9.60
CA CYS A 124 -0.45 -3.72 -8.47
C CYS A 124 0.17 -4.32 -7.22
N VAL A 125 0.84 -3.50 -6.43
CA VAL A 125 1.45 -3.91 -5.17
C VAL A 125 0.40 -3.90 -4.07
N ILE A 126 0.22 -5.04 -3.41
CA ILE A 126 -0.75 -5.19 -2.32
C ILE A 126 0.03 -5.48 -1.05
N ALA A 127 0.10 -4.49 -0.17
CA ALA A 127 1.07 -4.40 0.89
C ALA A 127 0.46 -4.19 2.28
N THR A 128 1.22 -4.56 3.32
CA THR A 128 0.99 -4.02 4.66
C THR A 128 1.63 -2.64 4.83
N ASN A 129 1.51 -2.04 6.01
CA ASN A 129 2.14 -0.77 6.38
C ASN A 129 3.68 -0.75 6.29
N ILE A 130 4.33 -1.85 5.91
CA ILE A 130 5.78 -1.88 5.61
C ILE A 130 6.10 -0.94 4.44
N ALA A 131 5.20 -0.81 3.47
CA ALA A 131 5.36 0.10 2.35
C ALA A 131 5.11 1.58 2.71
N GLU A 132 4.64 1.91 3.92
CA GLU A 132 4.25 3.27 4.30
C GLU A 132 5.46 4.20 4.55
N THR A 133 6.54 3.68 5.15
CA THR A 133 7.58 4.55 5.72
C THR A 133 9.00 4.20 5.29
N SER A 134 9.25 2.96 4.89
CA SER A 134 10.62 2.45 4.81
C SER A 134 11.11 2.17 3.39
N LEU A 135 10.20 2.23 2.40
CA LEU A 135 10.49 1.82 1.03
C LEU A 135 9.80 2.76 0.04
N THR A 136 10.48 3.05 -1.06
CA THR A 136 9.92 3.78 -2.20
C THR A 136 9.78 2.78 -3.33
N ILE A 137 8.55 2.58 -3.81
CA ILE A 137 8.26 1.80 -5.00
C ILE A 137 8.05 2.83 -6.11
N ASP A 138 8.86 2.72 -7.16
CA ASP A 138 8.78 3.63 -8.29
C ASP A 138 7.46 3.47 -9.06
N ASP A 139 7.07 4.54 -9.76
CA ASP A 139 5.90 4.63 -10.65
C ASP A 139 4.49 4.44 -10.02
N ILE A 140 4.40 4.36 -8.68
CA ILE A 140 3.11 4.39 -7.98
C ILE A 140 2.40 5.72 -8.27
N SER A 141 1.27 5.64 -8.97
CA SER A 141 0.42 6.78 -9.31
C SER A 141 -0.95 6.72 -8.61
N TYR A 142 -1.36 5.53 -8.17
CA TYR A 142 -2.64 5.31 -7.50
C TYR A 142 -2.43 4.59 -6.17
N VAL A 143 -3.10 5.08 -5.13
CA VAL A 143 -3.06 4.47 -3.79
C VAL A 143 -4.48 4.13 -3.35
N ILE A 144 -4.68 2.89 -2.90
CA ILE A 144 -5.90 2.41 -2.27
C ILE A 144 -5.59 2.12 -0.81
N ASP A 145 -6.18 2.90 0.09
CA ASP A 145 -6.03 2.71 1.53
C ASP A 145 -7.31 2.08 2.09
N SER A 146 -7.20 0.90 2.69
CA SER A 146 -8.33 0.25 3.37
C SER A 146 -8.68 0.88 4.72
N GLY A 147 -7.78 1.69 5.27
CA GLY A 147 -7.90 2.25 6.62
C GLY A 147 -7.73 1.20 7.73
N LEU A 148 -7.29 -0.02 7.41
CA LEU A 148 -7.08 -1.11 8.35
C LEU A 148 -5.59 -1.41 8.52
N ALA A 149 -5.17 -1.60 9.76
CA ALA A 149 -3.82 -2.05 10.09
C ALA A 149 -3.85 -2.96 11.32
N ASN A 150 -2.96 -3.95 11.33
CA ASN A 150 -2.75 -4.79 12.51
C ASN A 150 -1.83 -4.07 13.50
N HIS A 151 -2.33 -3.80 14.70
CA HIS A 151 -1.57 -3.18 15.78
C HIS A 151 -1.39 -4.17 16.92
N LYS A 152 -0.14 -4.33 17.38
CA LYS A 152 0.14 -5.04 18.60
C LYS A 152 -0.32 -4.20 19.79
N THR A 153 -1.21 -4.76 20.57
CA THR A 153 -1.71 -4.23 21.83
C THR A 153 -1.13 -5.05 22.98
N TYR A 154 -0.95 -4.42 24.13
CA TYR A 154 -0.49 -5.10 25.34
C TYR A 154 -1.42 -4.74 26.48
N ASP A 155 -2.01 -5.76 27.09
CA ASP A 155 -2.83 -5.64 28.28
C ASP A 155 -1.94 -5.82 29.51
N ALA A 156 -1.76 -4.73 30.27
CA ALA A 156 -0.88 -4.70 31.43
C ALA A 156 -1.44 -5.44 32.66
N GLU A 157 -2.76 -5.65 32.73
CA GLU A 157 -3.40 -6.36 33.84
C GLU A 157 -3.24 -7.87 33.70
N THR A 158 -3.42 -8.36 32.47
CA THR A 158 -3.29 -9.80 32.14
C THR A 158 -1.87 -10.20 31.75
N GLY A 159 -1.04 -9.23 31.37
CA GLY A 159 0.32 -9.47 30.88
C GLY A 159 0.38 -10.03 29.46
N VAL A 160 -0.72 -10.00 28.70
CA VAL A 160 -0.84 -10.59 27.37
C VAL A 160 -0.67 -9.53 26.28
N GLY A 161 0.15 -9.84 25.28
CA GLY A 161 0.22 -9.08 24.03
C GLY A 161 -0.64 -9.73 22.96
N VAL A 162 -1.46 -8.94 22.27
CA VAL A 162 -2.34 -9.36 21.16
C VAL A 162 -2.06 -8.50 19.94
#